data_AF-A0A7J2HH09-F1
#
_entry.id   AF-A0A7J2HH09-F1
#
_cell.length_a   1.000
_cell.length_b   1.000
_cell.length_c   1.000
_cell.angle_alpha   90.00
_cell.angle_beta   90.00
_cell.angle_gamma   90.00
#
_symmetry.space_group_name_H-M   'P 1'
#
loop_
_entity.id
_entity.type
_entity.pdbx_description
1 polymer ?
#
loop_
_entity_poly.entity_id
_entity_poly.type
_entity_poly.pdbx_seq_one_letter_code
_entity_poly.pdbx_strand_id
1 'polypeptide(L)'
;MSLSRIPVRIEVEGVGSFEGELIRFYAPMTVRALLNMLPIGGAIALWDYAIYFQIELSRGAEKIVRRIKPGDILYWPPGSCIALAFSEASPPAQMVKIGEYKGDYERLRGARAGARIRISKL
;
A
#
# COMPACT_ATOMS: atom_id res chain seq x y z
N MET A 1 6.42 -19.61 8.30
CA MET A 1 5.91 -18.22 8.13
C MET A 1 5.57 -17.65 9.49
N SER A 2 6.09 -16.49 9.86
CA SER A 2 5.66 -15.80 11.09
C SER A 2 4.23 -15.29 10.93
N LEU A 3 3.37 -15.41 11.95
CA LEU A 3 2.00 -14.85 11.95
C LEU A 3 1.93 -13.33 11.67
N SER A 4 3.08 -12.65 11.74
CA SER A 4 3.22 -11.20 11.63
C SER A 4 3.36 -10.68 10.19
N ARG A 5 3.76 -11.51 9.23
CA ARG A 5 3.95 -11.15 7.81
C ARG A 5 3.01 -11.98 6.95
N ILE A 6 2.14 -11.33 6.19
CA ILE A 6 1.12 -11.97 5.38
C ILE A 6 1.43 -11.69 3.92
N PRO A 7 1.85 -12.71 3.14
CA PRO A 7 2.14 -12.54 1.73
C PRO A 7 0.90 -12.12 0.94
N VAL A 8 1.09 -11.18 0.01
CA VAL A 8 0.08 -10.66 -0.89
C VAL A 8 0.64 -10.53 -2.31
N ARG A 9 -0.25 -10.61 -3.29
CA ARG A 9 0.03 -10.25 -4.68
C ARG A 9 -0.60 -8.91 -4.98
N ILE A 10 0.16 -8.04 -5.62
CA ILE A 10 -0.29 -6.73 -6.09
C ILE A 10 -0.30 -6.77 -7.61
N GLU A 11 -1.45 -6.51 -8.22
CA GLU A 11 -1.64 -6.49 -9.66
C GLU A 11 -2.00 -5.08 -10.09
N VAL A 12 -1.21 -4.51 -11.00
CA VAL A 12 -1.38 -3.16 -11.52
C VAL A 12 -1.56 -3.23 -13.03
N GLU A 13 -2.73 -2.80 -13.50
CA GLU A 13 -3.07 -2.78 -14.92
C GLU A 13 -2.05 -1.95 -15.72
N GLY A 14 -1.53 -2.55 -16.81
CA GLY A 14 -0.53 -1.92 -17.66
C GLY A 14 0.91 -1.92 -17.13
N VAL A 15 1.14 -2.35 -15.88
CA VAL A 15 2.49 -2.42 -15.28
C VAL A 15 2.93 -3.86 -15.01
N GLY A 16 2.04 -4.69 -14.48
CA GLY A 16 2.31 -6.08 -14.14
C GLY A 16 1.99 -6.42 -12.69
N SER A 17 2.64 -7.46 -12.15
CA SER A 17 2.44 -7.92 -10.79
C SER A 17 3.69 -7.78 -9.93
N PHE A 18 3.48 -7.57 -8.64
CA PHE A 18 4.50 -7.48 -7.60
C PHE A 18 4.15 -8.42 -6.44
N GLU A 19 5.17 -8.98 -5.82
CA GLU A 19 5.03 -9.71 -4.56
C GLU A 19 5.23 -8.76 -3.38
N GLY A 20 4.40 -8.88 -2.36
CA GLY A 20 4.55 -8.08 -1.16
C GLY A 20 4.05 -8.79 0.09
N GLU A 21 4.12 -8.08 1.20
CA GLU A 21 3.68 -8.55 2.50
C GLU A 21 2.98 -7.42 3.25
N LEU A 22 1.81 -7.72 3.83
CA LEU A 22 1.23 -6.90 4.89
C LEU A 22 1.82 -7.32 6.23
N ILE A 23 2.33 -6.36 7.01
CA ILE A 23 3.17 -6.60 8.17
C ILE A 23 2.50 -6.05 9.42
N ARG A 24 1.91 -6.93 10.23
CA ARG A 24 1.16 -6.58 11.46
C ARG A 24 1.99 -5.77 12.47
N PHE A 25 3.32 -5.92 12.47
CA PHE A 25 4.18 -5.16 13.38
C PHE A 25 4.05 -3.64 13.21
N TYR A 26 3.81 -3.16 11.99
CA TYR A 26 3.70 -1.72 11.76
C TYR A 26 2.33 -1.16 12.16
N ALA A 27 1.26 -1.91 11.92
CA ALA A 27 -0.12 -1.46 12.16
C ALA A 27 -1.04 -2.67 12.40
N PRO A 28 -0.99 -3.31 13.58
CA PRO A 28 -1.68 -4.58 13.80
C PRO A 28 -3.19 -4.51 13.57
N MET A 29 -3.81 -3.38 13.92
CA MET A 29 -5.26 -3.20 13.84
C MET A 29 -5.71 -2.82 12.42
N THR A 30 -4.93 -2.01 11.71
CA THR A 30 -5.15 -1.64 10.31
C THR A 30 -4.91 -2.84 9.40
N VAL A 31 -3.78 -3.53 9.54
CA VAL A 31 -3.46 -4.73 8.75
C VAL A 31 -4.53 -5.80 8.96
N ARG A 32 -5.00 -6.03 10.20
CA ARG A 32 -6.09 -6.99 10.44
C ARG A 32 -7.37 -6.63 9.66
N ALA A 33 -7.74 -5.35 9.64
CA ALA A 33 -8.92 -4.90 8.91
C ALA A 33 -8.74 -5.09 7.39
N LEU A 34 -7.58 -4.69 6.85
CA LEU A 34 -7.25 -4.87 5.44
C LEU A 34 -7.30 -6.34 5.01
N LEU A 35 -6.77 -7.25 5.84
CA LEU A 35 -6.82 -8.69 5.56
C LEU A 35 -8.26 -9.23 5.44
N ASN A 36 -9.21 -8.68 6.20
CA ASN A 36 -10.62 -9.05 6.10
C ASN A 36 -11.32 -8.46 4.88
N MET A 37 -10.75 -7.40 4.29
CA MET A 37 -11.26 -6.76 3.08
C MET A 37 -10.65 -7.37 1.80
N LEU A 38 -9.58 -8.16 1.91
CA LEU A 38 -8.93 -8.75 0.74
C LEU A 38 -9.90 -9.67 -0.01
N PRO A 39 -9.92 -9.62 -1.36
CA PRO A 39 -9.09 -8.76 -2.21
C PRO A 39 -9.61 -7.31 -2.25
N ILE A 40 -8.70 -6.35 -2.09
CA ILE A 40 -8.99 -4.90 -2.15
C ILE A 40 -8.43 -4.30 -3.42
N GLY A 41 -9.06 -3.27 -3.95
CA GLY A 41 -8.59 -2.62 -5.17
C GLY A 41 -9.41 -1.39 -5.50
N GLY A 42 -8.93 -0.62 -6.47
CA GLY A 42 -9.54 0.66 -6.84
C GLY A 42 -8.97 1.21 -8.15
N ALA A 43 -9.46 2.38 -8.53
CA ALA A 43 -8.84 3.18 -9.58
C ALA A 43 -7.61 3.89 -9.00
N ILE A 44 -6.50 3.86 -9.75
CA ILE A 44 -5.26 4.49 -9.35
C ILE A 44 -5.36 6.00 -9.49
N ALA A 45 -4.88 6.70 -8.47
CA ALA A 45 -4.50 8.09 -8.51
C ALA A 45 -2.99 8.21 -8.23
N LEU A 46 -2.41 9.35 -8.63
CA LEU A 46 -0.96 9.54 -8.67
C LEU A 46 -0.51 10.58 -7.64
N TRP A 47 0.60 10.27 -6.98
CA TRP A 47 1.48 11.23 -6.30
C TRP A 47 2.87 11.16 -6.94
N ASP A 48 3.69 12.19 -6.74
CA ASP A 48 5.03 12.28 -7.34
C ASP A 48 5.97 11.12 -6.94
N TYR A 49 5.66 10.43 -5.83
CA TYR A 49 6.48 9.37 -5.24
C TYR A 49 5.74 8.02 -5.06
N ALA A 50 4.43 7.97 -5.34
CA ALA A 50 3.61 6.79 -5.11
C ALA A 50 2.40 6.75 -6.04
N ILE A 51 1.90 5.54 -6.29
CA ILE A 51 0.51 5.37 -6.72
C ILE A 51 -0.36 5.14 -5.48
N TYR A 52 -1.61 5.55 -5.53
CA TYR A 52 -2.55 5.29 -4.43
C TYR A 52 -3.96 5.03 -4.94
N PHE A 53 -4.78 4.41 -4.10
CA PHE A 53 -6.20 4.16 -4.38
C PHE A 53 -7.01 4.21 -3.09
N GLN A 54 -8.25 4.66 -3.20
CA GLN A 54 -9.16 4.75 -2.05
C GLN A 54 -9.71 3.38 -1.68
N ILE A 55 -9.98 3.21 -0.38
CA ILE A 55 -10.62 2.03 0.22
C ILE A 55 -11.70 2.48 1.21
N GLU A 56 -12.65 1.60 1.48
CA GLU A 56 -13.70 1.84 2.48
C GLU A 56 -13.23 1.41 3.87
N LEU A 57 -12.20 2.08 4.39
CA LEU A 57 -11.67 1.84 5.74
C LEU A 57 -11.58 3.15 6.51
N SER A 58 -12.24 3.20 7.67
CA SER A 58 -12.15 4.29 8.62
C SER A 58 -11.44 3.82 9.89
N ARG A 59 -10.14 4.11 9.97
CA ARG A 59 -9.29 3.85 11.16
C ARG A 59 -8.31 4.99 11.37
N GLY A 60 -8.07 5.35 12.62
CA GLY A 60 -7.03 6.30 13.00
C GLY A 60 -5.61 5.77 12.79
N ALA A 61 -4.62 6.66 12.84
CA ALA A 61 -3.22 6.30 12.70
C ALA A 61 -2.72 5.44 13.86
N GLU A 62 -1.94 4.40 13.54
CA GLU A 62 -1.16 3.62 14.51
C GLU A 62 0.28 4.17 14.56
N LYS A 63 1.27 3.44 14.03
CA LYS A 63 2.67 3.85 14.03
C LYS A 63 2.98 4.76 12.84
N ILE A 64 2.93 6.07 13.06
CA ILE A 64 3.21 7.07 12.03
C ILE A 64 4.66 6.97 11.55
N VAL A 65 4.86 6.98 10.23
CA VAL A 65 6.19 7.02 9.62
C VAL A 65 6.72 8.44 9.49
N ARG A 66 8.05 8.59 9.55
CA ARG A 66 8.75 9.87 9.36
C ARG A 66 9.40 10.03 7.99
N ARG A 67 9.54 8.93 7.25
CA ARG A 67 10.18 8.86 5.93
C ARG A 67 9.57 7.70 5.16
N ILE A 68 9.22 7.95 3.91
CA ILE A 68 8.73 6.95 2.97
C ILE A 68 9.91 6.43 2.17
N LYS A 69 9.98 5.12 1.96
CA LYS A 69 10.99 4.48 1.11
C LYS A 69 10.34 3.79 -0.10
N PRO A 70 11.07 3.65 -1.22
CA PRO A 70 10.65 2.77 -2.30
C PRO A 70 10.37 1.35 -1.77
N GLY A 71 9.25 0.76 -2.20
CA GLY A 71 8.78 -0.53 -1.73
C GLY A 71 7.83 -0.46 -0.52
N ASP A 72 7.61 0.71 0.09
CA ASP A 72 6.65 0.83 1.19
C ASP A 72 5.20 0.68 0.70
N ILE A 73 4.40 -0.09 1.43
CA ILE A 73 2.93 -0.09 1.34
C ILE A 73 2.41 0.69 2.55
N LEU A 74 1.64 1.73 2.29
CA LEU A 74 1.23 2.72 3.28
C LEU A 74 -0.30 2.83 3.32
N TYR A 75 -0.84 3.18 4.48
CA TYR A 75 -2.22 3.59 4.67
C TYR A 75 -2.25 5.02 5.18
N TRP A 76 -3.07 5.86 4.55
CA TRP A 76 -3.28 7.24 4.96
C TRP A 76 -4.72 7.44 5.46
N PRO A 77 -4.93 7.52 6.79
CA PRO A 77 -6.25 7.66 7.40
C PRO A 77 -7.11 8.81 6.86
N PRO A 78 -6.60 10.06 6.73
CA PRO A 78 -7.43 11.18 6.28
C PRO A 78 -8.02 11.01 4.89
N GLY A 79 -7.33 10.29 4.00
CA GLY A 79 -7.78 10.02 2.64
C GLY A 79 -8.41 8.64 2.45
N SER A 80 -8.52 7.83 3.52
CA SER A 80 -8.92 6.41 3.47
C SER A 80 -8.30 5.68 2.27
N CYS A 81 -6.98 5.80 2.09
CA CYS A 81 -6.31 5.28 0.89
C CYS A 81 -5.08 4.44 1.23
N ILE A 82 -4.75 3.53 0.32
CA ILE A 82 -3.50 2.78 0.31
C ILE A 82 -2.58 3.37 -0.75
N ALA A 83 -1.31 3.58 -0.39
CA ALA A 83 -0.27 4.04 -1.30
C ALA A 83 0.86 3.02 -1.43
N LEU A 84 1.37 2.84 -2.65
CA LEU A 84 2.57 2.04 -2.95
C LEU A 84 3.66 3.00 -3.44
N ALA A 85 4.69 3.16 -2.60
CA ALA A 85 5.74 4.15 -2.83
C ALA A 85 6.84 3.59 -3.73
N PHE A 86 7.12 4.26 -4.84
CA PHE A 86 8.23 3.94 -5.73
C PHE A 86 9.42 4.90 -5.57
N SER A 87 9.26 5.99 -4.82
CA SER A 87 10.34 6.95 -4.53
C SER A 87 10.36 7.33 -3.05
N GLU A 88 11.47 7.93 -2.62
CA GLU A 88 11.59 8.48 -1.27
C GLU A 88 10.84 9.80 -1.15
N ALA A 89 10.14 10.00 -0.03
CA ALA A 89 9.39 11.23 0.22
C ALA A 89 9.20 11.51 1.72
N SER A 90 8.85 12.77 2.01
CA SER A 90 8.32 13.15 3.32
C SER A 90 6.83 12.76 3.38
N PRO A 91 6.40 11.98 4.39
CA PRO A 91 5.00 11.56 4.48
C PRO A 91 4.09 12.72 4.89
N PRO A 92 2.83 12.74 4.41
CA PRO A 92 1.81 13.59 5.01
C PRO A 92 1.55 13.16 6.48
N ALA A 93 0.93 14.06 7.25
CA ALA A 93 0.56 13.75 8.63
C ALA A 93 -0.29 12.47 8.70
N GLN A 94 -0.10 11.69 9.77
CA GLN A 94 -0.83 10.46 10.05
C GLN A 94 -0.57 9.29 9.08
N MET A 95 0.39 9.39 8.16
CA MET A 95 0.75 8.27 7.29
C MET A 95 1.31 7.08 8.08
N VAL A 96 0.80 5.87 7.82
CA VAL A 96 1.19 4.64 8.51
C VAL A 96 1.73 3.64 7.51
N LYS A 97 2.88 3.03 7.80
CA LYS A 97 3.35 1.88 7.03
C LYS A 97 2.56 0.64 7.43
N ILE A 98 2.12 -0.14 6.45
CA ILE A 98 1.31 -1.35 6.66
C ILE A 98 1.94 -2.58 6.03
N GLY A 99 2.95 -2.40 5.18
CA GLY A 99 3.58 -3.49 4.46
C GLY A 99 4.74 -3.03 3.59
N GLU A 100 5.27 -3.98 2.83
CA GLU A 100 6.36 -3.79 1.89
C GLU A 100 6.10 -4.65 0.64
N TYR A 101 6.51 -4.20 -0.53
CA TYR A 101 6.53 -4.99 -1.76
C TYR A 101 7.94 -5.04 -2.33
N LYS A 102 8.22 -6.07 -3.15
CA LYS A 102 9.52 -6.33 -3.77
C LYS A 102 9.42 -6.22 -5.28
N GLY A 103 10.54 -5.86 -5.91
CA GLY A 103 10.69 -5.81 -7.35
C GLY A 103 11.35 -4.51 -7.80
N ASP A 104 11.25 -4.23 -9.09
CA ASP A 104 11.67 -2.96 -9.67
C ASP A 104 10.59 -1.90 -9.43
N TYR A 105 10.78 -1.10 -8.38
CA TYR A 105 9.82 -0.09 -7.95
C TYR A 105 9.54 0.98 -8.99
N GLU A 106 10.54 1.31 -9.82
CA GLU A 106 10.46 2.34 -10.84
C GLU A 106 9.40 2.00 -11.91
N ARG A 107 9.09 0.71 -12.10
CA ARG A 107 8.00 0.27 -12.99
C ARG A 107 6.64 0.86 -12.63
N LEU A 108 6.37 1.16 -11.34
CA LEU A 108 5.11 1.78 -10.93
C LEU A 108 4.94 3.20 -11.44
N ARG A 109 6.01 3.90 -11.85
CA ARG A 109 5.89 5.20 -12.53
C ARG A 109 5.14 5.11 -13.85
N GLY A 110 5.13 3.93 -14.48
CA GLY A 110 4.37 3.67 -15.70
C GLY A 110 2.86 3.50 -15.49
N ALA A 111 2.39 3.45 -14.23
CA ALA A 111 0.97 3.34 -13.94
C ALA A 111 0.21 4.59 -14.39
N ARG A 112 -0.97 4.40 -14.95
CA ARG A 112 -1.83 5.49 -15.42
C ARG A 112 -2.91 5.80 -14.39
N ALA A 113 -3.23 7.08 -14.23
CA ALA A 113 -4.41 7.47 -13.47
C ALA A 113 -5.67 6.81 -14.07
N GLY A 114 -6.55 6.28 -13.22
CA GLY A 114 -7.75 5.55 -13.62
C GLY A 114 -7.53 4.05 -13.89
N ALA A 115 -6.29 3.59 -14.09
CA ALA A 115 -5.99 2.16 -14.24
C ALA A 115 -6.33 1.39 -12.95
N ARG A 116 -6.62 0.09 -13.06
CA ARG A 116 -7.00 -0.74 -11.91
C ARG A 116 -5.79 -1.29 -11.17
N ILE A 117 -5.88 -1.27 -9.84
CA ILE A 117 -5.00 -2.01 -8.93
C ILE A 117 -5.82 -2.99 -8.09
N ARG A 118 -5.25 -4.16 -7.82
CA ARG A 118 -5.80 -5.18 -6.93
C ARG A 118 -4.71 -5.75 -6.03
N ILE A 119 -5.01 -5.88 -4.74
CA ILE A 119 -4.19 -6.57 -3.76
C ILE A 119 -4.97 -7.80 -3.30
N SER A 120 -4.37 -8.98 -3.41
CA SER A 120 -4.96 -10.25 -3.03
C SER A 120 -4.02 -11.03 -2.13
N LYS A 121 -4.57 -11.90 -1.28
CA LYS A 121 -3.76 -12.80 -0.44
C LYS A 121 -3.17 -13.91 -1.34
N LEU A 122 -1.91 -14.26 -1.11
CA LEU A 122 -1.27 -15.43 -1.72
C LEU A 122 -1.69 -16.73 -1.03
#